data_AF-A0A2G9RK42-F1
#
_entry.id   AF-A0A2G9RK42-F1
#
_cell.length_a   1.000
_cell.length_b   1.000
_cell.length_c   1.000
_cell.angle_alpha   90.00
_cell.angle_beta   90.00
_cell.angle_gamma   90.00
#
_symmetry.space_group_name_H-M   'P 1'
#
loop_
_entity.id
_entity.type
_entity.pdbx_description
1 polymer ?
#
loop_
_entity_poly.entity_id
_entity_poly.type
_entity_poly.pdbx_seq_one_letter_code
_entity_poly.pdbx_strand_id
1 'polypeptide(L)'
;MKQTIGRRHSCLPGYLFIFWILALSGRVRACPKTCACYVKTEVHCTFRYLNVIPKQIQVDVERINLGYNSITRLEEADFSGLQKLELLMLHSNEIHTIHENAFSDLSSLQTSAISKHFRNLE
;
A
#
# COMPACT_ATOMS: atom_id res chain seq x y z
N MET A 1 36.54 -49.40 27.60
CA MET A 1 36.89 -48.89 26.25
C MET A 1 35.58 -48.66 25.48
N LYS A 2 35.30 -47.39 25.18
CA LYS A 2 34.30 -46.78 24.26
C LYS A 2 32.89 -47.40 24.08
N GLN A 3 31.89 -46.59 24.46
CA GLN A 3 30.51 -46.55 23.93
C GLN A 3 30.49 -46.44 22.40
N THR A 4 29.43 -46.95 21.77
CA THR A 4 28.69 -46.15 20.75
C THR A 4 27.28 -46.71 20.54
N ILE A 5 26.32 -45.91 20.99
CA ILE A 5 24.87 -46.05 20.74
C ILE A 5 24.64 -45.79 19.23
N GLY A 6 24.05 -46.75 18.52
CA GLY A 6 23.61 -46.58 17.13
C GLY A 6 22.27 -45.86 17.08
N ARG A 7 22.29 -44.54 16.86
CA ARG A 7 21.09 -43.70 16.76
C ARG A 7 20.44 -43.93 15.39
N ARG A 8 19.27 -44.58 15.35
CA ARG A 8 18.44 -44.64 14.13
C ARG A 8 18.00 -43.22 13.80
N HIS A 9 18.41 -42.71 12.63
CA HIS A 9 18.00 -41.41 12.13
C HIS A 9 16.56 -41.52 11.62
N SER A 10 15.60 -41.13 12.45
CA SER A 10 14.22 -40.88 12.05
C SER A 10 14.21 -39.71 11.06
N CYS A 11 13.87 -39.97 9.79
CA CYS A 11 13.67 -38.95 8.78
C CYS A 11 12.18 -38.57 8.72
N LEU A 12 11.91 -37.25 8.60
CA LEU A 12 10.63 -36.51 8.50
C LEU A 12 10.06 -36.01 9.84
N PRO A 13 9.62 -34.72 9.93
CA PRO A 13 8.92 -34.00 8.86
C PRO A 13 9.42 -32.56 8.67
N GLY A 14 10.33 -32.32 7.71
CA GLY A 14 10.65 -30.96 7.26
C GLY A 14 9.41 -30.17 6.77
N TYR A 15 8.34 -30.89 6.41
CA TYR A 15 7.02 -30.33 6.06
C TYR A 15 6.38 -29.49 7.17
N LEU A 16 6.52 -29.86 8.45
CA LEU A 16 5.95 -29.07 9.56
C LEU A 16 6.70 -27.76 9.77
N PHE A 17 8.00 -27.74 9.50
CA PHE A 17 8.82 -26.53 9.57
C PHE A 17 8.52 -25.58 8.40
N ILE A 18 8.32 -26.12 7.20
CA ILE A 18 7.86 -25.34 6.02
C ILE A 18 6.44 -24.78 6.25
N PHE A 19 5.54 -25.55 6.87
CA PHE A 19 4.21 -25.05 7.26
C PHE A 19 4.27 -23.99 8.35
N TRP A 20 5.22 -24.05 9.29
CA TRP A 20 5.46 -22.99 10.27
C TRP A 20 6.02 -21.71 9.62
N ILE A 21 6.91 -21.83 8.62
CA ILE A 21 7.44 -20.69 7.86
C ILE A 21 6.34 -20.05 6.99
N LEU A 22 5.44 -20.86 6.41
CA LEU A 22 4.27 -20.38 5.66
C LEU A 22 3.17 -19.82 6.58
N ALA A 23 3.00 -20.36 7.79
CA ALA A 23 2.05 -19.82 8.77
C ALA A 23 2.49 -18.48 9.37
N LEU A 24 3.81 -18.19 9.33
CA LEU A 24 4.41 -16.89 9.65
C LEU A 24 4.43 -15.92 8.46
N SER A 25 3.82 -16.26 7.32
CA SER A 25 3.56 -15.26 6.27
C SER A 25 2.46 -14.31 6.74
N GLY A 26 2.77 -13.48 7.75
CA GLY A 26 2.08 -12.21 7.90
C GLY A 26 2.11 -11.56 6.51
N ARG A 27 0.93 -11.21 5.97
CA ARG A 27 0.80 -10.61 4.64
C ARG A 27 1.94 -9.63 4.46
N VAL A 28 2.87 -9.94 3.55
CA VAL A 28 4.00 -9.06 3.28
C VAL A 28 3.37 -7.74 2.87
N ARG A 29 3.52 -6.76 3.75
CA ARG A 29 2.95 -5.44 3.61
C ARG A 29 3.64 -4.79 2.43
N ALA A 30 2.99 -4.85 1.27
CA ALA A 30 3.50 -4.22 0.06
C ALA A 30 3.49 -2.70 0.29
N CYS A 31 4.67 -2.15 0.51
CA CYS A 31 4.92 -0.74 0.24
C CYS A 31 5.26 -0.65 -1.26
N PRO A 32 4.66 0.28 -2.02
CA PRO A 32 5.04 0.47 -3.42
C PRO A 32 6.55 0.72 -3.54
N LYS A 33 7.21 0.10 -4.52
CA LYS A 33 8.68 0.15 -4.68
C LYS A 33 9.23 1.58 -4.79
N THR A 34 8.44 2.48 -5.36
CA THR A 34 8.78 3.88 -5.59
C THR A 34 8.32 4.79 -4.45
N CYS A 35 7.88 4.25 -3.31
CA CYS A 35 7.40 5.01 -2.16
C CYS A 35 8.12 4.57 -0.87
N ALA A 36 7.93 5.33 0.20
CA ALA A 36 8.42 5.00 1.53
C ALA A 36 7.24 4.83 2.49
N CYS A 37 7.29 3.82 3.35
CA CYS A 37 6.25 3.53 4.34
C CYS A 37 6.91 3.38 5.71
N TYR A 38 7.15 4.51 6.38
CA TYR A 38 7.78 4.54 7.71
C TYR A 38 6.85 3.98 8.79
N VAL A 39 5.56 4.24 8.62
CA VAL A 39 4.48 3.73 9.45
C VAL A 39 3.62 2.85 8.55
N LYS A 40 3.05 1.81 9.15
CA LYS A 40 2.19 0.86 8.46
C LYS A 40 1.03 1.53 7.71
N THR A 41 0.41 2.53 8.31
CA THR A 41 -0.79 3.21 7.81
C THR A 41 -0.46 4.43 6.96
N GLU A 42 0.81 4.63 6.60
CA GLU A 42 1.26 5.79 5.83
C GLU A 42 2.05 5.40 4.59
N VAL A 43 1.74 6.08 3.48
CA VAL A 43 2.45 5.91 2.21
C VAL A 43 2.97 7.27 1.73
N HIS A 44 4.29 7.38 1.61
CA HIS A 44 4.99 8.62 1.21
C HIS A 44 5.63 8.46 -0.17
N CYS A 45 5.02 9.09 -1.17
CA CYS A 45 5.40 9.01 -2.60
C CYS A 45 5.76 10.39 -3.20
N THR A 46 6.20 11.35 -2.38
CA THR A 46 6.51 12.72 -2.83
C THR A 46 7.78 12.77 -3.70
N PHE A 47 7.79 13.62 -4.74
CA PHE A 47 8.93 13.82 -5.65
C PHE A 47 9.38 12.54 -6.39
N ARG A 48 8.43 11.74 -6.87
CA ARG A 48 8.71 10.44 -7.52
C ARG A 48 8.40 10.42 -9.02
N TYR A 49 8.09 11.58 -9.61
CA TYR A 49 7.74 11.73 -11.02
C TYR A 49 6.61 10.77 -11.46
N LEU A 50 5.69 10.48 -10.55
CA LEU A 50 4.58 9.58 -10.82
C LEU A 50 3.61 10.26 -11.78
N ASN A 51 3.24 9.57 -12.87
CA ASN A 51 2.22 10.03 -13.81
C ASN A 51 0.84 9.40 -13.54
N VAL A 52 0.81 8.38 -12.68
CA VAL A 52 -0.37 7.58 -12.29
C VAL A 52 -0.25 7.17 -10.82
N ILE A 53 -1.37 6.79 -10.20
CA ILE A 53 -1.39 6.29 -8.83
C ILE A 53 -0.69 4.91 -8.77
N PRO A 54 0.25 4.70 -7.83
CA PRO A 54 0.93 3.42 -7.70
C PRO A 54 -0.05 2.34 -7.25
N LYS A 55 -0.07 1.21 -7.96
CA LYS A 55 -0.90 0.05 -7.59
C LYS A 55 -0.37 -0.61 -6.32
N GLN A 56 -1.22 -1.41 -5.69
CA GLN A 56 -0.91 -2.18 -4.47
C GLN A 56 -0.66 -1.31 -3.21
N ILE A 57 -1.56 -0.40 -2.92
CA ILE A 57 -1.64 0.25 -1.59
C ILE A 57 -2.47 -0.65 -0.66
N GLN A 58 -2.09 -0.76 0.61
CA GLN A 58 -2.80 -1.59 1.58
C GLN A 58 -4.12 -0.95 1.99
N VAL A 59 -5.16 -1.78 2.15
CA VAL A 59 -6.53 -1.36 2.51
C VAL A 59 -6.65 -0.70 3.89
N ASP A 60 -5.62 -0.82 4.73
CA ASP A 60 -5.56 -0.23 6.07
C ASP A 60 -4.71 1.04 6.16
N VAL A 61 -4.36 1.64 5.00
CA VAL A 61 -3.73 2.95 4.95
C VAL A 61 -4.69 4.04 5.44
N GLU A 62 -4.15 4.99 6.20
CA GLU A 62 -4.88 6.15 6.74
C GLU A 62 -4.40 7.44 6.08
N ARG A 63 -3.12 7.50 5.65
CA ARG A 63 -2.54 8.71 5.04
C ARG A 63 -1.70 8.38 3.82
N ILE A 64 -1.97 9.08 2.72
CA ILE A 64 -1.19 8.97 1.48
C ILE A 64 -0.69 10.35 1.06
N ASN A 65 0.61 10.45 0.83
CA ASN A 65 1.26 11.61 0.23
C ASN A 65 1.73 11.32 -1.19
N LEU A 66 1.06 11.89 -2.18
CA LEU A 66 1.41 11.83 -3.61
C LEU A 66 1.77 13.23 -4.16
N GLY A 67 2.09 14.18 -3.29
CA GLY A 67 2.40 15.54 -3.70
C GLY A 67 3.68 15.67 -4.53
N TYR A 68 3.79 16.74 -5.31
CA TYR A 68 4.95 17.02 -6.18
C TYR A 68 5.27 15.85 -7.13
N ASN A 69 4.26 15.43 -7.88
CA ASN A 69 4.37 14.42 -8.93
C ASN A 69 3.76 15.00 -10.23
N SER A 70 3.53 14.17 -11.24
CA SER A 70 3.00 14.55 -12.55
C SER A 70 1.72 13.77 -12.88
N ILE A 71 0.92 13.44 -11.85
CA ILE A 71 -0.32 12.68 -12.02
C ILE A 71 -1.32 13.54 -12.77
N THR A 72 -1.88 12.98 -13.85
CA THR A 72 -2.77 13.69 -14.77
C THR A 72 -4.24 13.28 -14.66
N ARG A 73 -4.47 12.03 -14.24
CA ARG A 73 -5.80 11.44 -14.14
C ARG A 73 -5.97 10.61 -12.87
N LEU A 74 -7.21 10.53 -12.39
CA LEU A 74 -7.64 9.61 -11.33
C LEU A 74 -8.71 8.68 -11.89
N GLU A 75 -8.46 7.39 -11.84
CA GLU A 75 -9.35 6.32 -12.31
C GLU A 75 -10.20 5.75 -11.15
N GLU A 76 -11.31 5.07 -11.45
CA GLU A 76 -12.19 4.44 -10.45
C GLU A 76 -11.42 3.52 -9.48
N ALA A 77 -10.46 2.76 -10.02
CA ALA A 77 -9.74 1.74 -9.27
C ALA A 77 -8.56 2.28 -8.45
N ASP A 78 -8.19 3.55 -8.60
CA ASP A 78 -6.95 4.10 -8.02
C ASP A 78 -6.95 4.10 -6.48
N PHE A 79 -8.12 4.32 -5.88
CA PHE A 79 -8.29 4.34 -4.43
C PHE A 79 -9.34 3.33 -3.92
N SER A 80 -9.69 2.34 -4.74
CA SER A 80 -10.71 1.35 -4.38
C SER A 80 -10.31 0.55 -3.13
N GLY A 81 -11.28 0.35 -2.24
CA GLY A 81 -11.12 -0.37 -0.98
C GLY A 81 -10.35 0.37 0.11
N LEU A 82 -9.90 1.61 -0.10
CA LEU A 82 -9.17 2.40 0.90
C LEU A 82 -10.11 3.11 1.89
N GLN A 83 -11.03 2.35 2.49
CA GLN A 83 -12.11 2.87 3.34
C GLN A 83 -11.62 3.62 4.59
N LYS A 84 -10.40 3.31 5.05
CA LYS A 84 -9.77 3.94 6.22
C LYS A 84 -8.95 5.18 5.89
N LEU A 85 -8.84 5.56 4.62
CA LEU A 85 -8.04 6.71 4.22
C LEU A 85 -8.65 7.99 4.77
N GLU A 86 -7.91 8.70 5.62
CA GLU A 86 -8.32 9.95 6.25
C GLU A 86 -7.71 11.18 5.55
N LEU A 87 -6.50 11.01 5.00
CA LEU A 87 -5.73 12.09 4.38
C LEU A 87 -5.14 11.67 3.03
N LEU A 88 -5.49 12.41 1.97
CA LEU A 88 -4.98 12.21 0.62
C LEU A 88 -4.36 13.51 0.08
N MET A 89 -3.04 13.57 0.02
CA MET A 89 -2.33 14.74 -0.49
C MET A 89 -1.97 14.55 -1.97
N LEU A 90 -2.59 15.34 -2.84
CA LEU A 90 -2.36 15.35 -4.29
C LEU A 90 -1.82 16.69 -4.82
N HIS A 91 -1.39 17.61 -3.94
CA HIS A 91 -0.91 18.93 -4.35
C HIS A 91 0.28 18.86 -5.31
N SER A 92 0.44 19.90 -6.12
CA SER A 92 1.57 19.98 -7.07
C SER A 92 1.61 18.75 -8.00
N ASN A 93 0.45 18.36 -8.53
CA ASN A 93 0.27 17.45 -9.66
C ASN A 93 -0.42 18.20 -10.82
N GLU A 94 -0.73 17.51 -11.91
CA GLU A 94 -1.32 18.07 -13.14
C GLU A 94 -2.69 17.44 -13.43
N ILE A 95 -3.48 17.16 -12.38
CA ILE A 95 -4.72 16.40 -12.48
C ILE A 95 -5.79 17.24 -13.18
N HIS A 96 -6.24 16.80 -14.34
CA HIS A 96 -7.28 17.43 -15.15
C HIS A 96 -8.42 16.48 -15.52
N THR A 97 -8.31 15.20 -15.15
CA THR A 97 -9.35 14.20 -15.38
C THR A 97 -9.57 13.40 -14.11
N ILE A 98 -10.81 13.33 -13.63
CA ILE A 98 -11.19 12.57 -12.45
C ILE A 98 -12.40 11.74 -12.82
N HIS A 99 -12.31 10.43 -12.63
CA HIS A 99 -13.45 9.54 -12.80
C HIS A 99 -14.52 9.83 -11.73
N GLU A 100 -15.80 9.77 -12.08
CA GLU A 100 -16.91 10.07 -11.16
C GLU A 100 -16.88 9.23 -9.87
N ASN A 101 -16.40 7.98 -9.99
CA ASN A 101 -16.27 7.03 -8.88
C ASN A 101 -14.85 6.92 -8.30
N ALA A 102 -13.91 7.80 -8.66
CA ALA A 102 -12.52 7.72 -8.18
C ALA A 102 -12.39 7.75 -6.64
N PHE A 103 -13.38 8.33 -5.95
CA PHE A 103 -13.38 8.49 -4.49
C PHE A 103 -14.53 7.74 -3.79
N SER A 104 -15.27 6.88 -4.50
CA SER A 104 -16.50 6.25 -3.96
C SER A 104 -16.28 5.44 -2.69
N ASP A 105 -15.11 4.81 -2.56
CA ASP A 105 -14.78 3.92 -1.45
C ASP A 105 -14.12 4.66 -0.26
N LEU A 106 -13.88 5.97 -0.38
CA LEU A 106 -13.13 6.76 0.60
C LEU A 106 -14.02 7.29 1.73
N SER A 107 -14.70 6.38 2.44
CA SER A 107 -15.70 6.71 3.46
C SER A 107 -15.20 7.51 4.66
N SER A 108 -13.93 7.35 5.03
CA SER A 108 -13.29 8.07 6.15
C SER A 108 -12.60 9.37 5.72
N LEU A 109 -12.60 9.68 4.43
CA LEU A 109 -11.87 10.83 3.90
C LEU A 109 -12.65 12.12 4.16
N GLN A 110 -12.01 13.06 4.84
CA GLN A 110 -12.59 14.39 5.01
C GLN A 110 -12.45 15.18 3.70
N THR A 111 -13.52 15.82 3.23
CA THR A 111 -13.50 16.62 2.00
C THR A 111 -12.47 17.76 2.03
N SER A 112 -12.12 18.25 3.22
CA SER A 112 -11.03 19.21 3.45
C SER A 112 -9.63 18.63 3.32
N ALA A 113 -9.49 17.31 3.47
CA ALA A 113 -8.21 16.58 3.46
C ALA A 113 -7.74 16.22 2.05
N ILE A 114 -8.61 16.28 1.05
CA ILE A 114 -8.18 16.32 -0.35
C ILE A 114 -7.53 17.68 -0.58
N SER A 115 -6.21 17.71 -0.82
CA SER A 115 -5.48 18.98 -0.96
C SER A 115 -6.13 19.89 -2.02
N LYS A 116 -6.70 21.00 -1.56
CA LYS A 116 -7.54 21.94 -2.32
C LYS A 116 -6.74 22.78 -3.32
N HIS A 117 -6.27 22.17 -4.40
CA HIS A 117 -5.78 22.85 -5.59
C HIS A 117 -6.37 22.26 -6.89
N PHE A 118 -7.59 21.72 -6.82
CA PHE A 118 -8.44 21.57 -8.00
C PHE A 118 -8.97 22.96 -8.38
N ARG A 119 -8.12 23.80 -8.98
CA ARG A 119 -8.60 25.01 -9.64
C ARG A 119 -9.36 24.56 -10.89
N ASN A 120 -10.67 24.76 -10.87
CA ASN A 120 -11.60 24.74 -12.01
C ASN A 120 -12.06 23.34 -12.46
N LEU A 121 -13.13 22.85 -11.83
CA LEU A 121 -14.19 22.10 -12.51
C LEU A 121 -15.52 22.72 -12.07
N GLU A 122 -15.79 23.93 -12.57
CA GLU A 122 -17.14 24.41 -12.87
C GLU A 122 -17.31 24.35 -14.39
#